data_AF-A0A0B6ZR30-F1
#
_entry.id   AF-A0A0B6ZR30-F1
#
_cell.length_a   1.000
_cell.length_b   1.000
_cell.length_c   1.000
_cell.angle_alpha   90.00
_cell.angle_beta   90.00
_cell.angle_gamma   90.00
#
_symmetry.space_group_name_H-M   'P 1'
#
loop_
_entity.id
_entity.type
_entity.pdbx_description
1 polymer ?
#
loop_
_entity_poly.entity_id
_entity_poly.type
_entity_poly.pdbx_seq_one_letter_code
_entity_poly.pdbx_strand_id
1 'polypeptide(L)'
;MFQRPPLISAVKRQLRIRTVYDVNMLEYDANKSLGIFWVSCEAGTYIRTMCVHLGLFLGVGGHMKELRRVRSGIQSEKDGMATMHDVLDAQWMYDNQKNDSYLRCCIRPLEALLVGHKRIIIKDSAVNAVCHGAQLLLPGVLRYEDNIEIDQEIVIVTTKGEAVALAIAQMTTAVMSTCDHGICAKLKRVIMERGTYPKQWGLGPKASNKKKLIQQGLLNKFGKPNEMTPKNWNPKIDDYNAGKVAADVAPTTVTPVKEKTKKRKRTKDSSSSDSDSKRTPNKSDGNVKMEVTTPAGDASQEKKKKKKK
;
A
#
# COMPACT_ATOMS: atom_id res chain seq x y z
N MET A 1 26.92 -3.53 -2.25
CA MET A 1 27.46 -2.37 -2.99
C MET A 1 26.87 -1.07 -2.45
N PHE A 2 27.70 -0.06 -2.22
CA PHE A 2 27.24 1.29 -1.89
C PHE A 2 26.83 2.05 -3.15
N GLN A 3 25.64 2.63 -3.15
CA GLN A 3 25.14 3.43 -4.25
C GLN A 3 24.52 4.72 -3.75
N ARG A 4 24.74 5.79 -4.50
CA ARG A 4 23.98 7.03 -4.39
C ARG A 4 23.15 7.19 -5.66
N PRO A 5 21.83 7.45 -5.57
CA PRO A 5 21.02 7.73 -6.74
C PRO A 5 21.62 8.84 -7.62
N PRO A 6 21.45 8.77 -8.94
CA PRO A 6 21.89 9.83 -9.85
C PRO A 6 21.11 11.12 -9.62
N LEU A 7 21.59 12.22 -10.22
CA LEU A 7 20.94 13.54 -10.14
C LEU A 7 19.47 13.49 -10.57
N ILE A 8 19.19 12.79 -11.67
CA ILE A 8 17.84 12.56 -12.18
C ILE A 8 17.33 11.25 -11.60
N SER A 9 16.59 11.32 -10.49
CA SER A 9 15.98 10.15 -9.87
C SER A 9 14.66 10.51 -9.19
N ALA A 10 13.72 9.55 -9.17
CA ALA A 10 12.42 9.71 -8.51
C ALA A 10 12.50 9.59 -6.97
N VAL A 11 13.68 9.32 -6.40
CA VAL A 11 13.84 9.02 -4.97
C VAL A 11 14.96 9.88 -4.39
N LYS A 12 14.83 10.26 -3.11
CA LYS A 12 15.80 11.08 -2.38
C LYS A 12 17.23 10.56 -2.53
N ARG A 13 18.13 11.46 -2.95
CA ARG A 13 19.53 11.17 -3.24
C ARG A 13 20.37 11.01 -1.96
N GLN A 14 20.37 9.81 -1.39
CA GLN A 14 21.14 9.43 -0.20
C GLN A 14 21.97 8.18 -0.49
N LEU A 15 23.05 7.98 0.26
CA LEU A 15 23.83 6.75 0.17
C LEU A 15 23.00 5.57 0.68
N ARG A 16 22.98 4.47 -0.07
CA ARG A 16 22.23 3.25 0.25
C ARG A 16 23.08 2.04 -0.06
N ILE A 17 22.80 0.96 0.66
CA ILE A 17 23.37 -0.35 0.38
C ILE A 17 22.41 -1.11 -0.51
N ARG A 18 22.94 -1.70 -1.57
CA ARG A 18 22.22 -2.59 -2.49
C ARG A 18 23.01 -3.86 -2.70
N THR A 19 22.30 -4.98 -2.75
CA THR A 19 22.92 -6.28 -3.00
C THR A 19 22.92 -6.59 -4.49
N VAL A 20 24.08 -6.99 -5.00
CA VAL A 20 24.21 -7.63 -6.30
C VAL A 20 24.35 -9.12 -6.00
N TYR A 21 23.42 -9.91 -6.50
CA TYR A 21 23.36 -11.34 -6.21
C TYR A 21 24.34 -12.11 -7.10
N ASP A 22 24.42 -11.73 -8.36
CA ASP A 22 25.27 -12.42 -9.33
C ASP A 22 25.65 -11.49 -10.50
N VAL A 23 26.82 -11.70 -11.08
CA VAL A 23 27.36 -10.96 -12.22
C VAL A 23 28.08 -11.95 -13.12
N ASN A 24 27.66 -12.00 -14.38
CA ASN A 24 28.27 -12.84 -15.39
C ASN A 24 28.69 -12.02 -16.61
N MET A 25 29.95 -12.15 -17.01
CA MET A 25 30.50 -11.45 -18.16
C MET A 25 30.23 -12.29 -19.43
N LEU A 26 29.46 -11.76 -20.38
CA LEU A 26 29.06 -12.50 -21.58
C LEU A 26 30.07 -12.32 -22.71
N GLU A 27 30.38 -11.09 -23.08
CA GLU A 27 31.29 -10.79 -24.20
C GLU A 27 32.01 -9.45 -24.00
N TYR A 28 33.33 -9.41 -24.25
CA TYR A 28 34.12 -8.18 -24.21
C TYR A 28 34.87 -7.98 -25.53
N ASP A 29 34.58 -6.88 -26.23
CA ASP A 29 35.29 -6.44 -27.42
C ASP A 29 36.26 -5.31 -27.04
N ALA A 30 37.55 -5.64 -26.96
CA ALA A 30 38.60 -4.70 -26.58
C ALA A 30 38.78 -3.57 -27.61
N ASN A 31 38.59 -3.86 -28.91
CA ASN A 31 38.76 -2.88 -29.98
C ASN A 31 37.70 -1.78 -29.89
N LYS A 32 36.46 -2.16 -29.53
CA LYS A 32 35.36 -1.22 -29.32
C LYS A 32 35.25 -0.72 -27.89
N SER A 33 36.03 -1.29 -26.96
CA SER A 33 35.91 -1.05 -25.52
C SER A 33 34.48 -1.27 -24.99
N LEU A 34 33.81 -2.31 -25.50
CA LEU A 34 32.44 -2.65 -25.14
C LEU A 34 32.40 -3.99 -24.40
N GLY A 35 31.76 -3.99 -23.23
CA GLY A 35 31.49 -5.21 -22.45
C GLY A 35 29.99 -5.42 -22.27
N ILE A 36 29.53 -6.61 -22.62
CA ILE A 36 28.17 -7.09 -22.38
C ILE A 36 28.19 -8.03 -21.19
N PHE A 37 27.52 -7.68 -20.10
CA PHE A 37 27.42 -8.52 -18.93
C PHE A 37 25.96 -8.65 -18.47
N TRP A 38 25.67 -9.80 -17.87
CA TRP A 38 24.42 -10.07 -17.18
C TRP A 38 24.59 -9.80 -15.68
N VAL A 39 23.55 -9.25 -15.05
CA VAL A 39 23.57 -8.94 -13.61
C VAL A 39 22.22 -9.25 -12.97
N SER A 40 22.27 -9.91 -11.82
CA SER A 40 21.14 -10.09 -10.91
C SER A 40 21.33 -9.19 -9.69
N CYS A 41 20.38 -8.31 -9.42
CA CYS A 41 20.50 -7.32 -8.36
C CYS A 41 19.18 -7.08 -7.62
N GLU A 42 19.29 -6.53 -6.42
CA GLU A 42 18.16 -6.07 -5.62
C GLU A 42 17.37 -4.94 -6.32
N ALA A 43 16.08 -4.83 -6.03
CA ALA A 43 15.24 -3.76 -6.54
C ALA A 43 15.77 -2.37 -6.15
N GLY A 44 15.71 -1.44 -7.10
CA GLY A 44 16.22 -0.07 -6.89
C GLY A 44 17.74 0.06 -6.94
N THR A 45 18.44 -0.93 -7.51
CA THR A 45 19.85 -0.84 -7.89
C THR A 45 19.99 -0.03 -9.18
N TYR A 46 20.87 0.97 -9.19
CA TYR A 46 21.16 1.78 -10.37
C TYR A 46 22.30 1.16 -11.19
N ILE A 47 21.95 0.43 -12.25
CA ILE A 47 22.94 -0.22 -13.15
C ILE A 47 23.89 0.80 -13.79
N ARG A 48 23.40 1.99 -14.14
CA ARG A 48 24.25 3.08 -14.65
C ARG A 48 25.37 3.44 -13.67
N THR A 49 25.05 3.56 -12.38
CA THR A 49 26.05 3.86 -11.33
C THR A 49 27.03 2.72 -11.19
N MET A 50 26.57 1.47 -11.32
CA MET A 50 27.45 0.30 -11.32
C MET A 50 28.46 0.33 -12.48
N CYS A 51 28.05 0.68 -13.70
CA CYS A 51 28.98 0.83 -14.83
C CYS A 51 30.05 1.90 -14.59
N VAL A 52 29.66 3.03 -13.97
CA VAL A 52 30.62 4.09 -13.58
C VAL A 52 31.59 3.55 -12.53
N HIS A 53 31.10 2.83 -11.52
CA HIS A 53 31.96 2.26 -10.47
C HIS A 53 32.94 1.23 -11.03
N LEU A 54 32.50 0.38 -11.97
CA LEU A 54 33.38 -0.57 -12.66
C LEU A 54 34.48 0.16 -13.44
N GLY A 55 34.12 1.22 -14.16
CA GLY A 55 35.09 2.06 -14.86
C GLY A 55 36.10 2.76 -13.95
N LEU A 56 35.64 3.26 -12.79
CA LEU A 56 36.51 3.85 -11.77
C LEU A 56 37.43 2.80 -11.14
N PHE A 57 36.93 1.59 -10.90
CA PHE A 57 37.70 0.48 -10.34
C PHE A 57 38.81 0.03 -11.29
N LEU A 58 38.54 0.02 -12.61
CA LEU A 58 39.52 -0.30 -13.65
C LEU A 58 40.45 0.88 -14.00
N GLY A 59 40.18 2.10 -13.51
CA GLY A 59 40.97 3.31 -13.76
C GLY A 59 40.77 3.95 -15.14
N VAL A 60 40.13 3.27 -16.09
CA VAL A 60 39.89 3.78 -17.46
C VAL A 60 38.61 4.62 -17.60
N GLY A 61 37.75 4.60 -16.58
CA GLY A 61 36.42 5.18 -16.65
C GLY A 61 35.42 4.28 -17.38
N GLY A 62 34.13 4.59 -17.29
CA GLY A 62 33.09 3.74 -17.86
C GLY A 62 31.71 4.38 -17.76
N HIS A 63 30.89 4.16 -18.78
CA HIS A 63 29.50 4.60 -18.78
C HIS A 63 28.62 3.53 -19.39
N MET A 64 27.35 3.52 -19.02
CA MET A 64 26.38 2.57 -19.54
C MET A 64 25.97 3.01 -20.95
N LYS A 65 26.20 2.15 -21.95
CA LYS A 65 25.80 2.39 -23.33
C LYS A 65 24.32 2.04 -23.56
N GLU A 66 23.96 0.80 -23.26
CA GLU A 66 22.62 0.26 -23.42
C GLU A 66 22.23 -0.58 -22.19
N LEU A 67 20.92 -0.76 -22.00
CA LEU A 67 20.39 -1.57 -20.91
C LEU A 67 19.09 -2.23 -21.35
N ARG A 68 19.04 -3.55 -21.26
CA ARG A 68 17.81 -4.34 -21.41
C ARG A 68 17.50 -5.05 -20.10
N ARG A 69 16.28 -4.89 -19.60
CA ARG A 69 15.80 -5.63 -18.42
C ARG A 69 15.19 -6.96 -18.88
N VAL A 70 15.89 -8.06 -18.61
CA VAL A 70 15.46 -9.42 -19.02
C VAL A 70 14.50 -10.09 -18.03
N ARG A 71 14.43 -9.61 -16.78
CA ARG A 71 13.56 -10.15 -15.72
C ARG A 71 13.09 -9.05 -14.77
N SER A 72 11.84 -9.16 -14.32
CA SER A 72 11.25 -8.32 -13.28
C SER A 72 10.38 -9.16 -12.36
N GLY A 73 10.86 -9.41 -11.13
CA GLY A 73 10.17 -10.30 -10.21
C GLY A 73 10.08 -11.72 -10.77
N ILE A 74 8.86 -12.25 -10.90
CA ILE A 74 8.61 -13.61 -11.40
C ILE A 74 8.58 -13.65 -12.94
N GLN A 75 8.35 -12.51 -13.61
CA GLN A 75 8.23 -12.45 -15.06
C GLN A 75 9.58 -12.25 -15.74
N SER A 76 9.89 -13.10 -16.71
CA SER A 76 11.04 -13.01 -17.60
C SER A 76 10.60 -12.68 -19.03
N GLU A 77 11.56 -12.31 -19.89
CA GLU A 77 11.29 -12.06 -21.30
C GLU A 77 10.84 -13.29 -22.10
N LYS A 78 11.08 -14.49 -21.57
CA LYS A 78 10.64 -15.76 -22.17
C LYS A 78 9.18 -16.07 -21.87
N ASP A 79 8.63 -15.42 -20.85
CA ASP A 79 7.25 -15.63 -20.43
C ASP A 79 6.34 -14.74 -21.27
N GLY A 80 6.27 -14.95 -22.59
CA GLY A 80 5.33 -14.29 -23.53
C GLY A 80 5.18 -12.78 -23.35
N MET A 81 6.27 -12.03 -23.59
CA MET A 81 6.25 -10.57 -23.60
C MET A 81 5.46 -10.04 -24.81
N ALA A 82 4.48 -9.19 -24.58
CA ALA A 82 3.74 -8.48 -25.63
C ALA A 82 4.40 -7.14 -25.96
N THR A 83 4.38 -6.76 -27.23
CA THR A 83 4.80 -5.44 -27.71
C THR A 83 3.62 -4.45 -27.70
N MET A 84 3.92 -3.15 -27.84
CA MET A 84 2.87 -2.13 -27.95
C MET A 84 2.02 -2.29 -29.23
N HIS A 85 2.60 -2.87 -30.28
CA HIS A 85 1.88 -3.19 -31.51
C HIS A 85 0.87 -4.31 -31.27
N ASP A 86 1.27 -5.38 -30.57
CA ASP A 86 0.38 -6.50 -30.24
C ASP A 86 -0.83 -6.03 -29.42
N VAL A 87 -0.61 -5.11 -28.47
CA VAL A 87 -1.70 -4.54 -27.66
C VAL A 87 -2.68 -3.72 -28.51
N LEU A 88 -2.18 -2.93 -29.47
CA LEU A 88 -3.01 -2.15 -30.38
C LEU A 88 -3.85 -3.07 -31.28
N ASP A 89 -3.22 -4.08 -31.87
CA ASP A 89 -3.87 -5.04 -32.76
C ASP A 89 -4.90 -5.88 -32.01
N ALA A 90 -4.57 -6.31 -30.78
CA ALA A 90 -5.49 -7.04 -29.92
C ALA A 90 -6.75 -6.23 -29.57
N GLN A 91 -6.59 -4.93 -29.29
CA GLN A 91 -7.72 -4.04 -29.04
C GLN A 91 -8.58 -3.85 -30.30
N TRP A 92 -7.95 -3.62 -31.45
CA TRP A 92 -8.67 -3.45 -32.72
C TRP A 92 -9.49 -4.71 -33.09
N MET A 93 -8.93 -5.90 -32.92
CA MET A 93 -9.64 -7.17 -33.16
C MET A 93 -10.86 -7.34 -32.26
N TYR A 94 -10.76 -6.91 -31.00
CA TYR A 94 -11.88 -6.94 -30.08
C TYR A 94 -12.99 -5.97 -30.50
N ASP A 95 -12.64 -4.73 -30.86
CA ASP A 95 -13.62 -3.71 -31.23
C ASP A 95 -14.33 -4.01 -32.55
N ASN A 96 -13.60 -4.53 -33.54
CA ASN A 96 -14.13 -4.78 -34.89
C ASN A 96 -14.76 -6.17 -35.05
N GLN A 97 -14.16 -7.20 -34.46
CA GLN A 97 -14.58 -8.60 -34.67
C GLN A 97 -15.20 -9.23 -33.42
N LYS A 98 -15.23 -8.53 -32.28
CA LYS A 98 -15.68 -9.04 -30.97
C LYS A 98 -14.95 -10.32 -30.54
N ASN A 99 -13.74 -10.53 -31.06
CA ASN A 99 -12.89 -11.65 -30.69
C ASN A 99 -11.91 -11.21 -29.59
N ASP A 100 -12.04 -11.79 -28.39
CA ASP A 100 -11.22 -11.45 -27.22
C ASP A 100 -10.00 -12.37 -27.05
N SER A 101 -9.81 -13.37 -27.91
CA SER A 101 -8.73 -14.37 -27.79
C SER A 101 -7.35 -13.72 -27.78
N TYR A 102 -7.12 -12.74 -28.67
CA TYR A 102 -5.82 -12.07 -28.76
C TYR A 102 -5.57 -11.17 -27.54
N LEU A 103 -6.61 -10.51 -27.06
CA LEU A 103 -6.56 -9.66 -25.87
C LEU A 103 -6.25 -10.47 -24.60
N ARG A 104 -6.85 -11.65 -24.46
CA ARG A 104 -6.58 -12.59 -23.36
C ARG A 104 -5.16 -13.18 -23.38
N CYS A 105 -4.52 -13.19 -24.55
CA CYS A 105 -3.11 -13.57 -24.65
C CYS A 105 -2.18 -12.46 -24.16
N CYS A 106 -2.49 -11.21 -24.52
CA CYS A 106 -1.71 -10.03 -24.13
C CYS A 106 -1.87 -9.68 -22.64
N ILE A 107 -3.08 -9.82 -22.09
CA ILE A 107 -3.40 -9.46 -20.71
C ILE A 107 -3.40 -10.71 -19.84
N ARG A 108 -2.44 -10.77 -18.90
CA ARG A 108 -2.38 -11.84 -17.91
C ARG A 108 -3.17 -11.53 -16.65
N PRO A 109 -3.75 -12.57 -16.00
CA PRO A 109 -4.35 -12.42 -14.69
C PRO A 109 -3.29 -12.00 -13.66
N LEU A 110 -3.70 -11.20 -12.68
CA LEU A 110 -2.81 -10.70 -11.63
C LEU A 110 -2.21 -11.81 -10.78
N GLU A 111 -2.90 -12.96 -10.70
CA GLU A 111 -2.47 -14.18 -10.03
C GLU A 111 -1.11 -14.67 -10.55
N ALA A 112 -0.78 -14.39 -11.81
CA ALA A 112 0.52 -14.74 -12.39
C ALA A 112 1.71 -14.07 -11.66
N LEU A 113 1.48 -12.92 -10.99
CA LEU A 113 2.48 -12.23 -10.19
C LEU A 113 2.62 -12.78 -8.77
N LEU A 114 1.74 -13.69 -8.36
CA LEU A 114 1.63 -14.15 -6.97
C LEU A 114 2.10 -15.59 -6.78
N VAL A 115 2.54 -16.25 -7.85
CA VAL A 115 2.97 -17.66 -7.87
C VAL A 115 4.16 -17.93 -6.93
N GLY A 116 5.00 -16.93 -6.66
CA GLY A 116 6.15 -17.08 -5.76
C GLY A 116 5.81 -17.09 -4.26
N HIS A 117 4.58 -16.73 -3.88
CA HIS A 117 4.17 -16.69 -2.49
C HIS A 117 3.47 -17.99 -2.06
N LYS A 118 3.64 -18.35 -0.79
CA LYS A 118 2.91 -19.47 -0.21
C LYS A 118 1.42 -19.16 -0.10
N ARG A 119 0.58 -20.17 -0.33
CA ARG A 119 -0.87 -20.01 -0.48
C ARG A 119 -1.63 -20.53 0.72
N ILE A 120 -2.69 -19.80 1.09
CA ILE A 120 -3.73 -20.26 2.00
C ILE A 120 -5.07 -20.19 1.28
N ILE A 121 -5.70 -21.36 1.09
CA ILE A 121 -7.02 -21.48 0.47
C ILE A 121 -8.07 -21.30 1.54
N ILE A 122 -9.00 -20.37 1.34
CA ILE A 122 -10.06 -20.05 2.29
C ILE A 122 -11.43 -20.53 1.81
N LYS A 123 -12.35 -20.70 2.76
CA LYS A 123 -13.77 -20.97 2.48
C LYS A 123 -14.42 -19.75 1.84
N ASP A 124 -15.31 -19.99 0.89
CA ASP A 124 -16.11 -18.95 0.21
C ASP A 124 -16.85 -18.03 1.20
N SER A 125 -17.26 -18.58 2.35
CA SER A 125 -17.93 -17.83 3.43
C SER A 125 -17.04 -16.78 4.10
N ALA A 126 -15.73 -16.96 4.07
CA ALA A 126 -14.74 -16.06 4.67
C ALA A 126 -14.22 -14.99 3.68
N VAL A 127 -14.37 -15.21 2.36
CA VAL A 127 -13.79 -14.34 1.31
C VAL A 127 -14.25 -12.90 1.47
N ASN A 128 -15.56 -12.67 1.57
CA ASN A 128 -16.07 -11.31 1.66
C ASN A 128 -15.66 -10.59 2.96
N ALA A 129 -15.51 -11.34 4.07
CA ALA A 129 -15.01 -10.75 5.32
C ALA A 129 -13.56 -10.25 5.14
N VAL A 130 -12.72 -11.03 4.46
CA VAL A 130 -11.35 -10.65 4.12
C VAL A 130 -11.33 -9.42 3.18
N CYS A 131 -12.21 -9.36 2.17
CA CYS A 131 -12.33 -8.18 1.30
C CYS A 131 -12.72 -6.89 2.06
N HIS A 132 -13.43 -7.04 3.17
CA HIS A 132 -13.78 -5.94 4.07
C HIS A 132 -12.68 -5.60 5.10
N GLY A 133 -11.55 -6.32 5.09
CA GLY A 133 -10.41 -6.06 5.97
C GLY A 133 -10.40 -6.89 7.27
N ALA A 134 -11.23 -7.93 7.38
CA ALA A 134 -11.17 -8.83 8.52
C ALA A 134 -9.90 -9.70 8.49
N GLN A 135 -9.33 -9.98 9.65
CA GLN A 135 -8.23 -10.93 9.76
C GLN A 135 -8.69 -12.34 9.41
N LEU A 136 -7.78 -13.16 8.89
CA LEU A 136 -8.09 -14.56 8.57
C LEU A 136 -8.01 -15.39 9.85
N LEU A 137 -9.15 -15.91 10.28
CA LEU A 137 -9.23 -16.86 11.40
C LEU A 137 -9.12 -18.30 10.88
N LEU A 138 -8.58 -19.19 11.71
CA LEU A 138 -8.37 -20.60 11.37
C LEU A 138 -9.63 -21.34 10.88
N PRO A 139 -10.84 -21.13 11.42
CA PRO A 139 -12.05 -21.77 10.91
C PRO A 139 -12.41 -21.40 9.46
N GLY A 140 -11.87 -20.28 8.95
CA GLY A 140 -12.03 -19.82 7.58
C GLY A 140 -11.03 -20.44 6.59
N VAL A 141 -10.01 -21.12 7.08
CA VAL A 141 -9.01 -21.82 6.26
C VAL A 141 -9.59 -23.17 5.81
N LEU A 142 -9.35 -23.51 4.55
CA LEU A 142 -9.69 -24.81 3.97
C LEU A 142 -8.44 -25.65 3.74
N ARG A 143 -7.40 -25.06 3.16
CA ARG A 143 -6.10 -25.69 2.91
C ARG A 143 -4.99 -24.66 3.05
N TYR A 144 -3.79 -25.10 3.36
CA TYR A 144 -2.60 -24.27 3.46
C TYR A 144 -1.41 -25.02 2.87
N GLU A 145 -0.42 -24.26 2.42
CA GLU A 145 0.83 -24.80 1.90
C GLU A 145 1.80 -25.17 3.03
N ASP A 146 2.75 -26.05 2.74
CA ASP A 146 3.73 -26.50 3.72
C ASP A 146 4.80 -25.44 4.00
N ASN A 147 5.48 -25.63 5.14
CA ASN A 147 6.61 -24.82 5.60
C ASN A 147 6.30 -23.33 5.81
N ILE A 148 5.05 -22.92 6.04
CA ILE A 148 4.71 -21.53 6.36
C ILE A 148 5.34 -21.17 7.70
N GLU A 149 6.15 -20.11 7.70
CA GLU A 149 6.78 -19.54 8.88
C GLU A 149 6.00 -18.31 9.38
N ILE A 150 6.20 -17.96 10.65
CA ILE A 150 5.61 -16.74 11.23
C ILE A 150 6.23 -15.52 10.55
N ASP A 151 5.41 -14.49 10.33
CA ASP A 151 5.77 -13.24 9.66
C ASP A 151 6.17 -13.36 8.18
N GLN A 152 5.98 -14.55 7.58
CA GLN A 152 6.15 -14.74 6.15
C GLN A 152 5.01 -14.10 5.35
N GLU A 153 5.35 -13.52 4.19
CA GLU A 153 4.36 -13.02 3.22
C GLU A 153 3.70 -14.17 2.45
N ILE A 154 2.38 -14.21 2.52
CA ILE A 154 1.53 -15.25 1.94
C ILE A 154 0.39 -14.64 1.11
N VAL A 155 -0.17 -15.45 0.22
CA VAL A 155 -1.34 -15.08 -0.59
C VAL A 155 -2.54 -15.89 -0.11
N ILE A 156 -3.63 -15.19 0.18
CA ILE A 156 -4.94 -15.77 0.45
C ILE A 156 -5.65 -15.96 -0.88
N VAL A 157 -6.06 -17.20 -1.18
CA VAL A 157 -6.72 -17.56 -2.44
C VAL A 157 -8.09 -18.19 -2.19
N THR A 158 -9.00 -18.05 -3.16
CA THR A 158 -10.26 -18.79 -3.16
C THR A 158 -10.05 -20.23 -3.61
N THR A 159 -11.09 -21.06 -3.48
CA THR A 159 -11.11 -22.43 -4.03
C THR A 159 -10.94 -22.48 -5.55
N LYS A 160 -11.28 -21.39 -6.24
CA LYS A 160 -11.12 -21.22 -7.70
C LYS A 160 -9.72 -20.77 -8.11
N GLY A 161 -8.86 -20.43 -7.15
CA GLY A 161 -7.52 -19.90 -7.40
C GLY A 161 -7.46 -18.38 -7.61
N GLU A 162 -8.53 -17.65 -7.32
CA GLU A 162 -8.54 -16.18 -7.39
C GLU A 162 -7.77 -15.60 -6.19
N ALA A 163 -6.95 -14.57 -6.40
CA ALA A 163 -6.21 -13.95 -5.32
C ALA A 163 -7.08 -12.96 -4.53
N VAL A 164 -7.33 -13.26 -3.26
CA VAL A 164 -8.17 -12.44 -2.38
C VAL A 164 -7.35 -11.29 -1.78
N ALA A 165 -6.23 -11.62 -1.15
CA ALA A 165 -5.39 -10.66 -0.43
C ALA A 165 -3.98 -11.18 -0.21
N LEU A 166 -3.03 -10.24 -0.06
CA LEU A 166 -1.73 -10.48 0.55
C LEU A 166 -1.84 -10.34 2.06
N ALA A 167 -1.25 -11.28 2.77
CA ALA A 167 -1.27 -11.34 4.22
C ALA A 167 0.10 -11.74 4.77
N ILE A 168 0.27 -11.49 6.06
CA ILE A 168 1.43 -11.90 6.84
C ILE A 168 0.96 -13.05 7.74
N ALA A 169 1.62 -14.19 7.65
CA ALA A 169 1.31 -15.35 8.47
C ALA A 169 1.56 -15.05 9.95
N GLN A 170 0.65 -15.48 10.82
CA GLN A 170 0.78 -15.35 12.29
C GLN A 170 0.89 -16.71 12.96
N MET A 171 0.78 -17.80 12.20
CA MET A 171 0.90 -19.18 12.65
C MET A 171 1.82 -19.93 11.69
N THR A 172 2.57 -20.89 12.22
CA THR A 172 3.30 -21.86 11.40
C THR A 172 2.37 -22.96 10.88
N THR A 173 2.78 -23.68 9.84
CA THR A 173 2.05 -24.87 9.34
C THR A 173 1.75 -25.89 10.45
N ALA A 174 2.71 -26.12 11.36
CA ALA A 174 2.51 -27.04 12.49
C ALA A 174 1.39 -26.56 13.43
N VAL A 175 1.40 -25.27 13.81
CA VAL A 175 0.38 -24.69 14.69
C VAL A 175 -0.99 -24.68 14.02
N MET A 176 -1.04 -24.39 12.72
CA MET A 176 -2.29 -24.44 11.94
C MET A 176 -2.91 -25.83 11.89
N SER A 177 -2.10 -26.90 12.00
CA SER A 177 -2.58 -28.28 12.02
C SER A 177 -3.10 -28.73 13.38
N THR A 178 -2.57 -28.17 14.48
CA THR A 178 -2.90 -28.62 15.85
C THR A 178 -3.98 -27.78 16.53
N CYS A 179 -4.10 -26.50 16.17
CA CYS A 179 -5.04 -25.60 16.83
C CYS A 179 -6.42 -25.62 16.16
N ASP A 180 -7.48 -25.39 16.96
CA ASP A 180 -8.85 -25.26 16.44
C ASP A 180 -9.28 -23.80 16.23
N HIS A 181 -8.58 -22.86 16.86
CA HIS A 181 -8.94 -21.45 16.90
C HIS A 181 -7.71 -20.54 16.87
N GLY A 182 -7.93 -19.31 16.41
CA GLY A 182 -6.94 -18.23 16.43
C GLY A 182 -6.80 -17.53 15.08
N ILE A 183 -5.95 -16.51 15.07
CA ILE A 183 -5.67 -15.67 13.89
C ILE A 183 -4.56 -16.34 13.09
N CYS A 184 -4.91 -16.83 11.90
CA CYS A 184 -3.97 -17.47 10.99
C CYS A 184 -3.11 -16.45 10.24
N ALA A 185 -3.73 -15.36 9.76
CA ALA A 185 -3.01 -14.35 8.99
C ALA A 185 -3.57 -12.94 9.18
N LYS A 186 -2.66 -11.97 9.25
CA LYS A 186 -2.96 -10.55 9.30
C LYS A 186 -2.90 -9.96 7.89
N LEU A 187 -3.93 -9.24 7.49
CA LEU A 187 -3.97 -8.65 6.15
C LEU A 187 -2.93 -7.54 5.99
N LYS A 188 -2.22 -7.59 4.85
CA LYS A 188 -1.29 -6.54 4.39
C LYS A 188 -1.94 -5.71 3.28
N ARG A 189 -2.56 -6.37 2.28
CA ARG A 189 -3.23 -5.71 1.15
C ARG A 189 -4.36 -6.55 0.60
N VAL A 190 -5.56 -5.99 0.51
CA VAL A 190 -6.71 -6.61 -0.17
C VAL A 190 -6.60 -6.35 -1.68
N ILE A 191 -6.84 -7.38 -2.49
CA ILE A 191 -6.79 -7.34 -3.95
C ILE A 191 -8.20 -7.45 -4.53
N MET A 192 -8.96 -8.46 -4.07
CA MET A 192 -10.31 -8.73 -4.54
C MET A 192 -11.30 -7.63 -4.14
N GLU A 193 -12.23 -7.34 -5.04
CA GLU A 193 -13.29 -6.36 -4.80
C GLU A 193 -14.26 -6.80 -3.69
N ARG A 194 -14.94 -5.82 -3.10
CA ARG A 194 -15.97 -6.08 -2.08
C ARG A 194 -17.26 -6.49 -2.77
N GLY A 195 -17.90 -7.55 -2.28
CA GLY A 195 -19.16 -8.03 -2.84
C GLY A 195 -19.05 -9.02 -4.00
N THR A 196 -17.83 -9.41 -4.42
CA THR A 196 -17.62 -10.54 -5.36
C THR A 196 -18.20 -11.84 -4.82
N TYR A 197 -18.12 -12.03 -3.50
CA TYR A 197 -18.74 -13.15 -2.78
C TYR A 197 -19.83 -12.63 -1.83
N PRO A 198 -20.89 -13.41 -1.56
CA PRO A 198 -21.98 -13.00 -0.68
C PRO A 198 -21.51 -12.78 0.77
N LYS A 199 -22.20 -11.92 1.51
CA LYS A 199 -21.94 -11.69 2.94
C LYS A 199 -22.47 -12.89 3.75
N GLN A 200 -21.56 -13.71 4.28
CA GLN A 200 -21.93 -14.92 5.03
C GLN A 200 -21.51 -14.89 6.51
N TRP A 201 -20.88 -13.82 6.99
CA TRP A 201 -20.55 -13.70 8.41
C TRP A 201 -21.84 -13.58 9.26
N GLY A 202 -21.89 -14.31 10.38
CA GLY A 202 -23.05 -14.31 11.27
C GLY A 202 -24.23 -15.22 10.85
N LEU A 203 -24.04 -16.06 9.82
CA LEU A 203 -24.97 -17.15 9.44
C LEU A 203 -24.50 -18.54 9.88
N GLY A 204 -23.32 -18.66 10.50
CA GLY A 204 -22.80 -19.94 10.98
C GLY A 204 -23.66 -20.57 12.09
N PRO A 205 -23.57 -21.90 12.33
CA PRO A 205 -24.41 -22.61 13.30
C PRO A 205 -24.42 -21.98 14.70
N LYS A 206 -23.25 -21.55 15.19
CA LYS A 206 -23.12 -20.86 16.49
C LYS A 206 -23.80 -19.48 16.50
N ALA A 207 -23.69 -18.70 15.42
CA ALA A 207 -24.30 -17.39 15.32
C ALA A 207 -25.83 -17.47 15.18
N SER A 208 -26.31 -18.46 14.41
CA SER A 208 -27.74 -18.76 14.27
C SER A 208 -28.34 -19.24 15.59
N ASN A 209 -27.64 -20.10 16.35
CA ASN A 209 -28.06 -20.52 17.69
C ASN A 209 -28.07 -19.34 18.68
N LYS A 210 -27.07 -18.45 18.63
CA LYS A 210 -27.06 -17.20 19.44
C LYS A 210 -28.31 -16.36 19.14
N LYS A 211 -28.63 -16.15 17.87
CA LYS A 211 -29.83 -15.40 17.46
C LYS A 211 -31.14 -16.07 17.90
N LYS A 212 -31.24 -17.40 17.80
CA LYS A 212 -32.40 -18.17 18.28
C LYS A 212 -32.58 -18.04 19.79
N LEU A 213 -31.49 -18.15 20.57
CA LEU A 213 -31.55 -18.01 22.02
C LEU A 213 -31.92 -16.58 22.46
N ILE A 214 -31.48 -15.56 21.71
CA ILE A 214 -31.91 -14.17 21.93
C ILE A 214 -33.41 -14.01 21.63
N GLN A 215 -33.90 -14.62 20.54
CA GLN A 215 -35.34 -14.62 20.20
C GLN A 215 -36.18 -15.35 21.26
N GLN A 216 -35.64 -16.41 21.85
CA GLN A 216 -36.28 -17.17 22.94
C GLN A 216 -36.18 -16.47 24.31
N GLY A 217 -35.53 -15.31 24.41
CA GLY A 217 -35.36 -14.57 25.67
C GLY A 217 -34.38 -15.20 26.68
N LEU A 218 -33.72 -16.30 26.29
CA LEU A 218 -32.74 -17.01 27.13
C LEU A 218 -31.38 -16.27 27.22
N LEU A 219 -31.15 -15.32 26.31
CA LEU A 219 -30.01 -14.40 26.30
C LEU A 219 -30.50 -12.95 26.19
N ASN A 220 -29.71 -12.02 26.75
CA ASN A 220 -29.99 -10.58 26.65
C ASN A 220 -29.94 -10.09 25.19
N LYS A 221 -30.48 -8.88 24.92
CA LYS A 221 -30.45 -8.23 23.58
C LYS A 221 -29.05 -8.15 22.96
N PHE A 222 -28.00 -8.10 23.78
CA PHE A 222 -26.59 -8.05 23.37
C PHE A 222 -25.91 -9.43 23.34
N GLY A 223 -26.65 -10.51 23.57
CA GLY A 223 -26.11 -11.88 23.55
C GLY A 223 -25.19 -12.21 24.73
N LYS A 224 -25.37 -11.53 25.87
CA LYS A 224 -24.75 -11.90 27.16
C LYS A 224 -25.63 -12.90 27.92
N PRO A 225 -25.04 -13.79 28.74
CA PRO A 225 -25.80 -14.71 29.59
C PRO A 225 -26.72 -13.94 30.55
N ASN A 226 -27.89 -14.51 30.80
CA ASN A 226 -28.86 -14.10 31.82
C ASN A 226 -29.16 -15.30 32.74
N GLU A 227 -29.97 -15.12 33.78
CA GLU A 227 -30.32 -16.17 34.75
C GLU A 227 -30.99 -17.41 34.11
N MET A 228 -31.62 -17.24 32.94
CA MET A 228 -32.26 -18.32 32.19
C MET A 228 -31.37 -18.96 31.10
N THR A 229 -30.08 -18.62 31.03
CA THR A 229 -29.20 -19.18 30.01
C THR A 229 -28.87 -20.66 30.29
N PRO A 230 -29.05 -21.58 29.33
CA PRO A 230 -28.73 -22.99 29.52
C PRO A 230 -27.23 -23.19 29.79
N LYS A 231 -26.89 -24.06 30.76
CA LYS A 231 -25.50 -24.34 31.20
C LYS A 231 -24.54 -24.78 30.08
N ASN A 232 -25.06 -25.29 28.96
CA ASN A 232 -24.27 -25.68 27.78
C ASN A 232 -23.81 -24.50 26.91
N TRP A 233 -24.26 -23.27 27.18
CA TRP A 233 -23.80 -22.08 26.49
C TRP A 233 -22.52 -21.53 27.14
N ASN A 234 -21.35 -21.92 26.61
CA ASN A 234 -20.07 -21.43 27.11
C ASN A 234 -19.72 -20.06 26.48
N PRO A 235 -19.68 -18.96 27.25
CA PRO A 235 -19.39 -17.62 26.75
C PRO A 235 -17.91 -17.38 26.42
N LYS A 236 -17.00 -18.33 26.70
CA LYS A 236 -15.54 -18.15 26.59
C LYS A 236 -14.97 -18.14 25.17
N ILE A 237 -15.80 -18.13 24.13
CA ILE A 237 -15.30 -17.91 22.77
C ILE A 237 -15.26 -16.41 22.56
N ASP A 238 -14.06 -15.88 22.70
CA ASP A 238 -13.71 -14.46 22.63
C ASP A 238 -14.46 -13.77 21.47
N ASP A 239 -15.26 -12.77 21.82
CA ASP A 239 -15.65 -11.74 20.87
C ASP A 239 -14.35 -11.01 20.48
N TYR A 240 -13.65 -11.47 19.43
CA TYR A 240 -12.44 -10.83 18.89
C TYR A 240 -12.66 -9.38 18.42
N ASN A 241 -13.92 -8.91 18.40
CA ASN A 241 -14.32 -7.52 18.16
C ASN A 241 -14.53 -6.67 19.42
N ALA A 242 -14.49 -7.25 20.63
CA ALA A 242 -14.77 -6.53 21.87
C ALA A 242 -13.73 -5.42 22.20
N GLY A 243 -12.56 -5.45 21.56
CA GLY A 243 -11.49 -4.48 21.79
C GLY A 243 -11.56 -3.17 20.99
N LYS A 244 -12.61 -2.91 20.20
CA LYS A 244 -12.67 -1.71 19.32
C LYS A 244 -13.75 -0.67 19.64
N VAL A 245 -14.53 -0.83 20.72
CA VAL A 245 -15.65 0.09 21.03
C VAL A 245 -15.50 0.81 22.38
N ALA A 246 -14.33 0.73 23.01
CA ALA A 246 -14.05 1.40 24.29
C ALA A 246 -12.95 2.46 24.14
N ALA A 247 -13.13 3.41 23.21
CA ALA A 247 -12.50 4.73 23.28
C ALA A 247 -13.39 5.69 22.49
N ASP A 248 -13.79 6.79 23.16
CA ASP A 248 -14.56 7.92 22.66
C ASP A 248 -16.05 7.66 22.36
N VAL A 249 -16.92 7.83 23.37
CA VAL A 249 -17.97 8.87 23.42
C VAL A 249 -18.46 8.99 24.88
N ALA A 250 -18.11 10.07 25.58
CA ALA A 250 -18.85 10.52 26.76
C ALA A 250 -19.65 11.78 26.36
N PRO A 251 -20.96 11.87 26.66
CA PRO A 251 -21.78 13.03 26.32
C PRO A 251 -21.75 14.06 27.46
N THR A 252 -21.40 15.31 27.16
CA THR A 252 -21.54 16.43 28.11
C THR A 252 -22.78 17.25 27.75
N THR A 253 -23.77 17.22 28.64
CA THR A 253 -24.98 18.05 28.58
C THR A 253 -24.71 19.49 29.02
N VAL A 254 -25.13 20.43 28.16
CA VAL A 254 -25.42 21.87 28.40
C VAL A 254 -26.53 22.01 29.46
N THR A 255 -26.68 23.02 30.35
CA THR A 255 -26.46 24.50 30.41
C THR A 255 -26.74 24.96 31.89
N PRO A 256 -26.78 26.25 32.32
CA PRO A 256 -26.29 27.54 31.77
C PRO A 256 -25.49 28.41 32.77
N VAL A 257 -24.78 29.45 32.31
CA VAL A 257 -24.28 30.56 33.15
C VAL A 257 -24.78 31.90 32.62
N LYS A 258 -25.35 32.70 33.52
CA LYS A 258 -25.81 34.08 33.33
C LYS A 258 -24.64 35.07 33.25
N GLU A 259 -24.90 36.10 32.46
CA GLU A 259 -24.14 37.29 32.10
C GLU A 259 -23.75 38.21 33.29
N LYS A 260 -22.57 38.86 33.24
CA LYS A 260 -22.33 40.28 33.59
C LYS A 260 -20.87 40.78 33.37
N THR A 261 -20.72 41.62 32.34
CA THR A 261 -20.08 42.97 32.29
C THR A 261 -18.66 43.31 32.83
N LYS A 262 -17.83 43.78 31.86
CA LYS A 262 -17.04 45.06 31.76
C LYS A 262 -15.71 45.33 32.53
N LYS A 263 -14.71 45.67 31.68
CA LYS A 263 -13.72 46.80 31.69
C LYS A 263 -12.48 46.83 32.63
N ARG A 264 -11.31 46.73 31.96
CA ARG A 264 -10.18 47.70 31.86
C ARG A 264 -9.52 48.31 33.13
N LYS A 265 -8.19 48.08 33.24
CA LYS A 265 -7.06 49.08 33.26
C LYS A 265 -6.11 49.05 34.50
N ARG A 266 -4.88 48.52 34.27
CA ARG A 266 -3.52 49.08 34.52
C ARG A 266 -3.13 49.60 35.94
N THR A 267 -2.09 49.01 36.58
CA THR A 267 -0.69 49.52 36.78
C THR A 267 -0.01 48.99 38.07
N LYS A 268 1.28 48.62 37.94
CA LYS A 268 2.46 48.79 38.85
C LYS A 268 2.44 48.20 40.28
N ASP A 269 3.53 47.70 40.89
CA ASP A 269 4.98 47.87 40.72
C ASP A 269 5.78 46.70 41.38
N SER A 270 7.04 46.55 40.94
CA SER A 270 8.27 46.09 41.66
C SER A 270 8.30 44.69 42.32
N SER A 271 9.33 43.84 42.13
CA SER A 271 10.75 44.13 42.40
C SER A 271 11.68 43.01 41.87
N SER A 272 12.83 43.44 41.32
CA SER A 272 14.21 42.89 41.30
C SER A 272 14.44 41.36 41.45
N SER A 273 15.32 40.70 40.67
CA SER A 273 16.70 41.09 40.35
C SER A 273 17.33 40.20 39.25
N ASP A 274 18.12 40.86 38.38
CA ASP A 274 19.42 40.54 37.73
C ASP A 274 19.83 39.07 37.45
N SER A 275 20.50 38.70 36.34
CA SER A 275 21.37 39.42 35.36
C SER A 275 21.54 38.52 34.12
N ASP A 276 21.32 39.01 32.89
CA ASP A 276 22.32 39.53 31.90
C ASP A 276 23.08 38.39 31.16
N SER A 277 23.17 38.29 29.81
CA SER A 277 23.55 39.35 28.88
C SER A 277 23.00 39.20 27.43
N LYS A 278 22.72 40.39 26.88
CA LYS A 278 22.22 40.82 25.55
C LYS A 278 22.95 40.35 24.29
N ARG A 279 22.20 40.26 23.17
CA ARG A 279 22.28 41.22 22.03
C ARG A 279 21.11 41.01 21.02
N THR A 280 20.37 42.08 20.78
CA THR A 280 19.45 42.32 19.64
C THR A 280 19.63 43.80 19.23
N PRO A 281 18.92 44.36 18.24
CA PRO A 281 18.62 43.93 16.87
C PRO A 281 18.99 45.06 15.86
N ASN A 282 18.77 44.87 14.56
CA ASN A 282 18.23 45.96 13.74
C ASN A 282 17.56 45.46 12.45
N LYS A 283 16.34 45.97 12.24
CA LYS A 283 15.63 46.03 10.96
C LYS A 283 16.00 47.36 10.29
N SER A 284 16.15 47.35 8.98
CA SER A 284 15.74 48.49 8.14
C SER A 284 15.56 48.05 6.69
N ASP A 285 14.43 48.49 6.14
CA ASP A 285 13.97 48.43 4.76
C ASP A 285 14.93 49.05 3.74
N GLY A 286 14.81 48.67 2.46
CA GLY A 286 15.63 49.27 1.39
C GLY A 286 15.41 48.71 -0.02
N ASN A 287 14.27 49.07 -0.60
CA ASN A 287 13.85 49.06 -2.01
C ASN A 287 14.95 49.33 -3.08
N VAL A 288 15.03 48.53 -4.16
CA VAL A 288 15.45 48.97 -5.51
C VAL A 288 14.69 48.20 -6.60
N LYS A 289 13.84 48.93 -7.34
CA LYS A 289 13.35 48.62 -8.69
C LYS A 289 14.33 49.17 -9.74
N MET A 290 14.49 48.49 -10.87
CA MET A 290 14.88 49.11 -12.14
C MET A 290 13.85 48.72 -13.21
N GLU A 291 13.12 49.73 -13.68
CA GLU A 291 12.39 49.73 -14.95
C GLU A 291 13.33 50.15 -16.08
N VAL A 292 13.17 49.55 -17.25
CA VAL A 292 13.61 50.13 -18.53
C VAL A 292 12.34 50.39 -19.35
N THR A 293 12.13 51.66 -19.68
CA THR A 293 11.01 52.20 -20.46
C THR A 293 11.27 52.14 -21.97
N THR A 294 10.16 52.03 -22.70
CA THR A 294 9.96 52.08 -24.16
C THR A 294 10.08 53.50 -24.75
N PRO A 295 9.98 53.65 -26.08
CA PRO A 295 8.79 54.31 -26.68
C PRO A 295 8.25 53.57 -27.93
N ALA A 296 6.93 53.33 -28.09
CA ALA A 296 5.86 54.20 -28.65
C ALA A 296 6.00 54.44 -30.18
N GLY A 297 5.00 54.36 -31.07
CA GLY A 297 3.54 54.15 -31.07
C GLY A 297 3.12 53.67 -32.49
N ASP A 298 1.88 53.66 -32.96
CA ASP A 298 0.61 54.20 -32.48
C ASP A 298 -0.55 53.61 -33.33
N ALA A 299 -1.75 53.58 -32.73
CA ALA A 299 -3.11 53.73 -33.31
C ALA A 299 -3.63 52.77 -34.43
N SER A 300 -4.91 52.43 -34.59
CA SER A 300 -6.16 52.47 -33.80
C SER A 300 -7.30 51.94 -34.71
N GLN A 301 -8.48 51.70 -34.13
CA GLN A 301 -9.84 51.54 -34.70
C GLN A 301 -10.44 50.12 -34.67
N GLU A 302 -11.32 49.77 -33.72
CA GLU A 302 -12.74 50.15 -33.48
C GLU A 302 -13.77 49.33 -34.31
N LYS A 303 -14.55 48.49 -33.59
CA LYS A 303 -16.03 48.29 -33.63
C LYS A 303 -16.59 46.85 -33.77
N LYS A 304 -17.09 46.40 -32.61
CA LYS A 304 -18.46 45.94 -32.28
C LYS A 304 -19.11 44.72 -32.98
N LYS A 305 -19.43 43.76 -32.09
CA LYS A 305 -20.73 43.05 -31.86
C LYS A 305 -21.14 41.91 -32.83
N LYS A 306 -21.27 40.69 -32.27
CA LYS A 306 -22.56 40.15 -31.74
C LYS A 306 -22.42 38.77 -31.05
N LYS A 307 -22.84 38.73 -29.77
CA LYS A 307 -23.64 37.72 -29.04
C LYS A 307 -23.59 36.22 -29.47
N LYS A 308 -23.32 35.33 -28.50
CA LYS A 308 -24.37 34.63 -27.72
C LYS A 308 -23.79 33.86 -26.51
N LYS A 309 -24.36 34.20 -25.34
CA LYS A 309 -24.43 33.57 -24.01
C LYS A 309 -23.22 32.82 -23.47
#